data_AF-A0A8C6YRA9-F1
#
_entry.id   AF-A0A8C6YRA9-F1
#
_cell.length_a   1.000
_cell.length_b   1.000
_cell.length_c   1.000
_cell.angle_alpha   90.00
_cell.angle_beta   90.00
_cell.angle_gamma   90.00
#
_symmetry.space_group_name_H-M   'P 1'
#
loop_
_entity.id
_entity.type
_entity.pdbx_description
1 polymer ?
#
loop_
_entity_poly.entity_id
_entity_poly.type
_entity_poly.pdbx_seq_one_letter_code
_entity_poly.pdbx_strand_id
1 'polypeptide(L)'
;MGKGVLHPFWDVGQEHPLPPRCVPPRRQMRHLCSAAHGDTVFALSSGHGKCGVAVIRASGPGCRAALQSLTGRPAPPPPRVLALRRIRDPATNEPLDCGLVAWFPGPRSFTGEDCCELHVHGGPAVVSGVLQALGRVPGLRPAEPGEFSRRAFRNGKLDLTAAEGLRDLVQAETEAQRRQALRQMDGELGRLYQRWSDLLTQARARGGRTPGPRRQPARG
;
A
#
# COMPACT_ATOMS: atom_id res chain seq x y z
N MET A 1 18.71 57.21 -51.29
CA MET A 1 18.72 58.63 -50.83
C MET A 1 18.22 58.61 -49.39
N GLY A 2 19.10 58.49 -48.40
CA GLY A 2 19.81 59.61 -47.74
C GLY A 2 18.88 60.18 -46.65
N LYS A 3 19.20 60.24 -45.35
CA LYS A 3 20.48 60.44 -44.68
C LYS A 3 20.42 59.85 -43.25
N GLY A 4 21.56 59.40 -42.73
CA GLY A 4 21.78 59.25 -41.29
C GLY A 4 22.21 60.56 -40.62
N VAL A 5 22.61 60.45 -39.34
CA VAL A 5 23.47 61.29 -38.46
C VAL A 5 22.87 61.18 -37.04
N LEU A 6 23.41 60.41 -36.07
CA LEU A 6 24.67 60.40 -35.30
C LEU A 6 24.39 60.78 -33.81
N HIS A 7 24.68 59.82 -32.91
CA HIS A 7 25.28 59.81 -31.53
C HIS A 7 25.36 61.09 -30.66
N PRO A 8 25.70 61.06 -29.33
CA PRO A 8 26.19 59.97 -28.44
C PRO A 8 25.42 59.94 -27.08
N PHE A 9 25.76 59.16 -26.03
CA PHE A 9 26.76 59.48 -25.00
C PHE A 9 26.42 58.70 -23.69
N TRP A 10 27.42 58.48 -22.86
CA TRP A 10 27.53 57.59 -21.70
C TRP A 10 26.63 57.95 -20.49
N ASP A 11 26.18 56.94 -19.72
CA ASP A 11 26.36 56.83 -18.25
C ASP A 11 25.71 55.52 -17.74
N VAL A 12 26.49 54.58 -17.20
CA VAL A 12 26.82 54.39 -15.78
C VAL A 12 25.68 53.76 -14.96
N GLY A 13 26.04 52.68 -14.29
CA GLY A 13 25.15 51.73 -13.64
C GLY A 13 24.25 52.31 -12.56
N GLN A 14 23.09 51.67 -12.44
CA GLN A 14 22.19 51.77 -11.30
C GLN A 14 21.75 50.34 -10.99
N GLU A 15 22.31 49.80 -9.91
CA GLU A 15 21.88 48.54 -9.33
C GLU A 15 20.41 48.64 -8.94
N HIS A 16 19.57 47.74 -9.47
CA HIS A 16 18.18 47.63 -9.05
C HIS A 16 18.10 47.06 -7.63
N PRO A 17 17.48 47.75 -6.65
CA PRO A 17 17.26 47.18 -5.34
C PRO A 17 16.25 46.03 -5.43
N LEU A 18 16.64 44.87 -4.90
CA LEU A 18 15.77 43.71 -4.78
C LEU A 18 14.50 44.07 -3.98
N PRO A 19 13.31 43.63 -4.41
CA PRO A 19 12.08 43.92 -3.69
C PRO A 19 12.11 43.32 -2.28
N PRO A 20 11.46 43.96 -1.29
CA PRO A 20 11.47 43.51 0.09
C PRO A 20 10.93 42.09 0.21
N ARG A 21 11.62 41.26 1.01
CA ARG A 21 11.18 39.91 1.36
C ARG A 21 9.80 39.98 2.01
N CYS A 22 8.79 39.56 1.27
CA CYS A 22 7.45 39.34 1.79
C CYS A 22 7.51 38.17 2.79
N VAL A 23 7.47 38.48 4.09
CA VAL A 23 7.30 37.48 5.15
C VAL A 23 5.79 37.31 5.37
N PRO A 24 5.19 36.15 5.05
CA PRO A 24 3.75 35.97 5.22
C PRO A 24 3.36 35.89 6.71
N PRO A 25 2.15 36.35 7.07
CA PRO A 25 1.73 36.42 8.46
C PRO A 25 1.44 35.03 9.05
N ARG A 26 1.84 34.83 10.31
CA ARG A 26 1.49 33.66 11.14
C ARG A 26 0.00 33.66 11.50
N ARG A 27 -0.85 33.15 10.61
CA ARG A 27 -2.13 32.45 10.93
C ARG A 27 -2.90 32.17 9.64
N GLN A 28 -2.90 30.90 9.23
CA GLN A 28 -4.09 30.15 8.82
C GLN A 28 -3.65 28.77 8.40
N MET A 29 -3.65 27.86 9.38
CA MET A 29 -3.39 26.44 9.18
C MET A 29 -4.65 25.80 8.61
N ARG A 30 -4.94 26.05 7.33
CA ARG A 30 -5.96 25.34 6.56
C ARG A 30 -5.43 25.14 5.15
N HIS A 31 -5.49 23.89 4.69
CA HIS A 31 -5.31 23.45 3.30
C HIS A 31 -3.89 23.31 2.76
N LEU A 32 -3.12 22.35 3.31
CA LEU A 32 -2.13 21.59 2.54
C LEU A 32 -2.13 20.11 2.99
N CYS A 33 -3.30 19.47 2.92
CA CYS A 33 -3.36 18.02 2.71
C CYS A 33 -3.80 17.83 1.26
N SER A 34 -2.83 17.85 0.34
CA SER A 34 -3.01 17.10 -0.91
C SER A 34 -3.18 15.64 -0.49
N ALA A 35 -4.32 15.04 -0.79
CA ALA A 35 -4.49 13.60 -0.62
C ALA A 35 -3.33 12.91 -1.33
N ALA A 36 -2.49 12.21 -0.58
CA ALA A 36 -1.42 11.38 -1.13
C ALA A 36 -2.06 10.44 -2.16
N HIS A 37 -1.83 10.70 -3.45
CA HIS A 37 -2.31 9.84 -4.53
C HIS A 37 -1.46 8.57 -4.52
N GLY A 38 -1.80 7.65 -3.61
CA GLY A 38 -1.27 6.29 -3.62
C GLY A 38 -1.70 5.60 -4.90
N ASP A 39 -0.79 4.87 -5.51
CA ASP A 39 -1.08 4.03 -6.66
C ASP A 39 -1.95 2.82 -6.26
N THR A 40 -2.77 2.35 -7.21
CA THR A 40 -3.56 1.12 -7.02
C THR A 40 -2.90 -0.02 -7.76
N VAL A 41 -2.64 -1.11 -7.07
CA VAL A 41 -1.98 -2.28 -7.65
C VAL A 41 -2.97 -3.39 -7.90
N PHE A 42 -2.74 -4.17 -8.97
CA PHE A 42 -3.53 -5.36 -9.26
C PHE A 42 -2.66 -6.54 -9.70
N ALA A 43 -3.09 -7.76 -9.39
CA ALA A 43 -2.48 -8.98 -9.92
C ALA A 43 -3.43 -10.18 -9.83
N LEU A 44 -3.10 -11.23 -10.59
CA LEU A 44 -3.62 -12.56 -10.34
C LEU A 44 -3.17 -13.04 -8.95
N SER A 45 -4.12 -13.43 -8.10
CA SER A 45 -3.89 -13.91 -6.73
C SER A 45 -4.06 -15.43 -6.58
N SER A 46 -4.64 -16.09 -7.58
CA SER A 46 -4.69 -17.56 -7.66
C SER A 46 -3.45 -18.12 -8.37
N GLY A 47 -3.30 -19.45 -8.34
CA GLY A 47 -2.27 -20.14 -9.12
C GLY A 47 -2.41 -19.89 -10.63
N HIS A 48 -1.31 -20.02 -11.36
CA HIS A 48 -1.28 -19.91 -12.81
C HIS A 48 -1.78 -21.22 -13.47
N GLY A 49 -2.36 -21.10 -14.65
CA GLY A 49 -2.86 -22.22 -15.44
C GLY A 49 -4.39 -22.29 -15.52
N LYS A 50 -4.88 -23.32 -16.22
CA LYS A 50 -6.33 -23.52 -16.40
C LYS A 50 -6.95 -23.98 -15.07
N CYS A 51 -7.96 -23.26 -14.61
CA CYS A 51 -8.71 -23.60 -13.40
C CYS A 51 -10.17 -23.16 -13.52
N GLY A 52 -11.03 -23.67 -12.63
CA GLY A 52 -12.46 -23.29 -12.62
C GLY A 52 -12.66 -21.81 -12.28
N VAL A 53 -11.93 -21.31 -11.28
CA VAL A 53 -12.00 -19.91 -10.83
C VAL A 53 -10.59 -19.38 -10.62
N ALA A 54 -10.32 -18.21 -11.18
CA ALA A 54 -9.16 -17.38 -10.91
C ALA A 54 -9.58 -16.12 -10.13
N VAL A 55 -8.77 -15.74 -9.16
CA VAL A 55 -9.01 -14.53 -8.35
C VAL A 55 -8.01 -13.46 -8.78
N ILE A 56 -8.51 -12.33 -9.27
CA ILE A 56 -7.71 -11.14 -9.54
C ILE A 56 -8.01 -10.13 -8.42
N ARG A 57 -6.97 -9.67 -7.74
CA ARG A 57 -7.09 -8.72 -6.63
C ARG A 57 -6.53 -7.37 -7.04
N ALA A 58 -7.17 -6.29 -6.60
CA ALA A 58 -6.58 -4.97 -6.58
C ALA A 58 -6.58 -4.37 -5.16
N SER A 59 -5.60 -3.51 -4.87
CA SER A 59 -5.45 -2.79 -3.59
C SER A 59 -4.99 -1.35 -3.83
N GLY A 60 -5.67 -0.39 -3.20
CA GLY A 60 -5.37 1.04 -3.29
C GLY A 60 -6.63 1.90 -3.48
N PRO A 61 -6.49 3.24 -3.54
CA PRO A 61 -7.62 4.16 -3.56
C PRO A 61 -8.49 4.05 -4.83
N GLY A 62 -7.95 3.51 -5.92
CA GLY A 62 -8.64 3.33 -7.20
C GLY A 62 -9.51 2.07 -7.30
N CYS A 63 -9.53 1.20 -6.29
CA CYS A 63 -10.26 -0.07 -6.37
C CYS A 63 -11.78 0.09 -6.57
N ARG A 64 -12.38 1.15 -5.98
CA ARG A 64 -13.80 1.47 -6.20
C ARG A 64 -14.05 1.86 -7.66
N ALA A 65 -13.23 2.75 -8.20
CA ALA A 65 -13.34 3.22 -9.58
C ALA A 65 -13.15 2.07 -10.58
N ALA A 66 -12.19 1.17 -10.31
CA ALA A 66 -11.97 -0.04 -11.10
C ALA A 66 -13.19 -0.97 -11.11
N LEU A 67 -13.83 -1.22 -9.96
CA LEU A 67 -15.06 -2.01 -9.92
C LEU A 67 -16.20 -1.36 -10.72
N GLN A 68 -16.37 -0.05 -10.61
CA GLN A 68 -17.42 0.69 -11.32
C GLN A 68 -17.19 0.62 -12.84
N SER A 69 -15.95 0.86 -13.29
CA SER A 69 -15.61 0.86 -14.72
C SER A 69 -15.74 -0.52 -15.36
N LEU A 70 -15.25 -1.58 -14.71
CA LEU A 70 -15.34 -2.94 -15.25
C LEU A 70 -16.76 -3.53 -15.21
N THR A 71 -17.60 -3.15 -14.25
CA THR A 71 -18.95 -3.73 -14.10
C THR A 71 -20.08 -2.88 -14.66
N GLY A 72 -19.79 -1.63 -15.03
CA GLY A 72 -20.79 -0.64 -15.45
C GLY A 72 -21.82 -0.30 -14.36
N ARG A 73 -21.51 -0.58 -13.08
CA ARG A 73 -22.39 -0.30 -11.95
C ARG A 73 -21.98 0.98 -11.24
N PRO A 74 -22.92 1.82 -10.81
CA PRO A 74 -22.61 3.10 -10.17
C PRO A 74 -21.99 2.94 -8.78
N ALA A 75 -22.16 1.78 -8.14
CA ALA A 75 -21.59 1.50 -6.83
C ALA A 75 -21.03 0.06 -6.76
N PRO A 76 -19.98 -0.16 -5.96
CA PRO A 76 -19.52 -1.51 -5.65
C PRO A 76 -20.62 -2.28 -4.88
N PRO A 77 -20.53 -3.63 -4.80
CA PRO A 77 -21.40 -4.39 -3.90
C PRO A 77 -21.21 -3.95 -2.43
N PRO A 78 -22.17 -4.30 -1.55
CA PRO A 78 -21.97 -4.11 -0.12
C PRO A 78 -20.64 -4.71 0.34
N PRO A 79 -19.95 -4.08 1.30
CA PRO A 79 -18.68 -4.57 1.82
C PRO A 79 -18.76 -6.06 2.19
N ARG A 80 -17.81 -6.87 1.71
CA ARG A 80 -17.69 -8.31 1.99
C ARG A 80 -18.88 -9.16 1.52
N VAL A 81 -19.62 -8.67 0.53
CA VAL A 81 -20.67 -9.44 -0.17
C VAL A 81 -20.21 -9.72 -1.60
N LEU A 82 -20.28 -10.99 -2.01
CA LEU A 82 -20.05 -11.39 -3.40
C LEU A 82 -21.28 -11.06 -4.23
N ALA A 83 -21.07 -10.41 -5.38
CA ALA A 83 -22.13 -10.11 -6.33
C ALA A 83 -21.77 -10.63 -7.72
N LEU A 84 -22.72 -11.30 -8.38
CA LEU A 84 -22.58 -11.71 -9.77
C LEU A 84 -22.66 -10.49 -10.69
N ARG A 85 -21.63 -10.30 -11.53
CA ARG A 85 -21.51 -9.18 -12.46
C ARG A 85 -20.96 -9.65 -13.80
N ARG A 86 -21.44 -9.02 -14.88
CA ARG A 86 -20.73 -9.03 -16.16
C ARG A 86 -19.54 -8.08 -16.03
N ILE A 87 -18.36 -8.58 -16.36
CA ILE A 87 -17.10 -7.86 -16.36
C ILE A 87 -16.79 -7.51 -17.81
N ARG A 88 -16.45 -6.25 -18.05
CA ARG A 88 -16.26 -5.70 -19.38
C ARG A 88 -14.98 -4.88 -19.44
N ASP A 89 -14.45 -4.77 -20.64
CA ASP A 89 -13.39 -3.81 -20.92
C ASP A 89 -13.95 -2.38 -20.85
N PRO A 90 -13.39 -1.49 -20.01
CA PRO A 90 -13.93 -0.13 -19.85
C PRO A 90 -13.73 0.76 -21.09
N ALA A 91 -12.82 0.42 -21.99
CA ALA A 91 -12.56 1.18 -23.21
C ALA A 91 -13.45 0.73 -24.38
N THR A 92 -13.66 -0.59 -24.53
CA THR A 92 -14.40 -1.16 -25.68
C THR A 92 -15.81 -1.62 -25.35
N ASN A 93 -16.15 -1.72 -24.06
CA ASN A 93 -17.39 -2.31 -23.53
C ASN A 93 -17.59 -3.81 -23.87
N GLU A 94 -16.55 -4.46 -24.41
CA GLU A 94 -16.53 -5.87 -24.75
C GLU A 94 -16.69 -6.73 -23.48
N PRO A 95 -17.57 -7.76 -23.47
CA PRO A 95 -17.69 -8.67 -22.34
C PRO A 95 -16.44 -9.54 -22.21
N LEU A 96 -15.80 -9.49 -21.04
CA LEU A 96 -14.63 -10.31 -20.70
C LEU A 96 -15.03 -11.59 -19.97
N ASP A 97 -15.98 -11.48 -19.03
CA ASP A 97 -16.49 -12.62 -18.27
C ASP A 97 -17.83 -12.30 -17.56
N CYS A 98 -18.47 -13.33 -17.00
CA CYS A 98 -19.53 -13.20 -16.00
C CYS A 98 -19.08 -13.91 -14.71
N GLY A 99 -18.64 -13.12 -13.73
CA GLY A 99 -17.99 -13.61 -12.51
C GLY A 99 -18.51 -12.95 -11.24
N LEU A 100 -18.00 -13.36 -10.09
CA LEU A 100 -18.31 -12.72 -8.81
C LEU A 100 -17.33 -11.58 -8.56
N VAL A 101 -17.82 -10.50 -7.95
CA VAL A 101 -16.97 -9.39 -7.50
C VAL A 101 -17.18 -9.13 -6.02
N ALA A 102 -16.12 -8.75 -5.32
CA ALA A 102 -16.15 -8.40 -3.91
C ALA A 102 -15.46 -7.07 -3.64
N TRP A 103 -16.00 -6.34 -2.67
CA TRP A 103 -15.48 -5.06 -2.21
C TRP A 103 -15.07 -5.14 -0.74
N PHE A 104 -13.86 -4.70 -0.42
CA PHE A 104 -13.30 -4.70 0.91
C PHE A 104 -12.78 -3.29 1.24
N PRO A 105 -13.62 -2.42 1.83
CA PRO A 105 -13.16 -1.10 2.22
C PRO A 105 -12.09 -1.20 3.33
N GLY A 106 -11.05 -0.38 3.21
CA GLY A 106 -10.05 -0.20 4.26
C GLY A 106 -10.69 0.34 5.55
N PRO A 107 -10.09 0.11 6.74
CA PRO A 107 -8.86 -0.65 7.01
C PRO A 107 -9.09 -2.18 7.18
N ARG A 108 -10.32 -2.64 6.91
CA ARG A 108 -10.73 -4.03 7.09
C ARG A 108 -10.55 -4.81 5.79
N SER A 109 -9.33 -4.83 5.28
CA SER A 109 -8.89 -5.60 4.12
C SER A 109 -7.55 -6.31 4.41
N PHE A 110 -7.05 -7.08 3.45
CA PHE A 110 -5.76 -7.77 3.58
C PHE A 110 -4.59 -6.77 3.71
N THR A 111 -4.54 -5.78 2.83
CA THR A 111 -3.47 -4.76 2.84
C THR A 111 -3.73 -3.64 3.83
N GLY A 112 -4.95 -3.49 4.35
CA GLY A 112 -5.36 -2.33 5.14
C GLY A 112 -5.81 -1.14 4.28
N GLU A 113 -5.69 -1.22 2.96
CA GLU A 113 -6.23 -0.24 2.01
C GLU A 113 -7.62 -0.66 1.53
N ASP A 114 -8.25 0.15 0.70
CA ASP A 114 -9.36 -0.34 -0.12
C ASP A 114 -8.88 -1.50 -1.02
N CYS A 115 -9.62 -2.60 -1.06
CA CYS A 115 -9.34 -3.73 -1.93
C CYS A 115 -10.60 -4.19 -2.67
N CYS A 116 -10.41 -4.72 -3.86
CA CYS A 116 -11.45 -5.46 -4.58
C CYS A 116 -10.93 -6.77 -5.15
N GLU A 117 -11.84 -7.71 -5.34
CA GLU A 117 -11.54 -8.99 -5.98
C GLU A 117 -12.53 -9.26 -7.11
N LEU A 118 -12.00 -9.81 -8.20
CA LEU A 118 -12.73 -10.31 -9.36
C LEU A 118 -12.49 -11.83 -9.40
N HIS A 119 -13.56 -12.59 -9.24
CA HIS A 119 -13.56 -14.05 -9.27
C HIS A 119 -14.09 -14.45 -10.65
N VAL A 120 -13.16 -14.73 -11.55
CA VAL A 120 -13.41 -14.96 -12.97
C VAL A 120 -13.12 -16.41 -13.34
N HIS A 121 -13.60 -16.88 -14.48
CA HIS A 121 -13.19 -18.18 -15.00
C HIS A 121 -11.68 -18.21 -15.26
N GLY A 122 -11.02 -19.29 -14.84
CA GLY A 122 -9.56 -19.42 -14.89
C GLY A 122 -8.98 -19.74 -16.27
N GLY A 123 -9.62 -19.26 -17.33
CA GLY A 123 -9.08 -19.33 -18.69
C GLY A 123 -7.97 -18.29 -18.90
N PRO A 124 -6.80 -18.64 -19.46
CA PRO A 124 -5.71 -17.68 -19.66
C PRO A 124 -6.11 -16.42 -20.45
N ALA A 125 -6.99 -16.56 -21.44
CA ALA A 125 -7.53 -15.44 -22.22
C ALA A 125 -8.40 -14.50 -21.36
N VAL A 126 -9.26 -15.06 -20.50
CA VAL A 126 -10.12 -14.29 -19.59
C VAL A 126 -9.27 -13.51 -18.59
N VAL A 127 -8.33 -14.20 -17.94
CA VAL A 127 -7.41 -13.57 -16.97
C VAL A 127 -6.60 -12.45 -17.62
N SER A 128 -6.01 -12.70 -18.79
CA SER A 128 -5.24 -11.70 -19.52
C SER A 128 -6.10 -10.50 -19.92
N GLY A 129 -7.31 -10.73 -20.43
CA GLY A 129 -8.25 -9.66 -20.80
C GLY A 129 -8.62 -8.78 -19.62
N VAL A 130 -8.93 -9.38 -18.46
CA VAL A 130 -9.26 -8.62 -17.24
C VAL A 130 -8.07 -7.83 -16.70
N LEU A 131 -6.85 -8.41 -16.71
CA LEU A 131 -5.64 -7.70 -16.29
C LEU A 131 -5.32 -6.52 -17.22
N GLN A 132 -5.50 -6.69 -18.53
CA GLN A 132 -5.33 -5.61 -19.51
C GLN A 132 -6.37 -4.50 -19.31
N ALA A 133 -7.63 -4.86 -19.09
CA ALA A 133 -8.71 -3.92 -18.80
C ALA A 133 -8.42 -3.10 -17.52
N LEU A 134 -7.92 -3.74 -16.46
CA LEU A 134 -7.48 -3.06 -15.24
C LEU A 134 -6.30 -2.11 -15.50
N GLY A 135 -5.33 -2.52 -16.33
CA GLY A 135 -4.19 -1.69 -16.70
C GLY A 135 -4.54 -0.43 -17.51
N ARG A 136 -5.74 -0.37 -18.09
CA ARG A 136 -6.26 0.83 -18.78
C ARG A 136 -6.99 1.80 -17.84
N VAL A 137 -7.30 1.40 -16.60
CA VAL A 137 -7.92 2.29 -15.63
C VAL A 137 -6.87 3.26 -15.09
N PRO A 138 -7.11 4.59 -15.12
CA PRO A 138 -6.13 5.57 -14.63
C PRO A 138 -5.74 5.32 -13.16
N GLY A 139 -4.44 5.38 -12.89
CA GLY A 139 -3.89 5.20 -11.53
C GLY A 139 -3.76 3.74 -11.07
N LEU A 140 -4.06 2.77 -11.94
CA LEU A 140 -3.81 1.36 -11.71
C LEU A 140 -2.51 0.90 -12.38
N ARG A 141 -1.79 -0.01 -11.72
CA ARG A 141 -0.62 -0.70 -12.29
C ARG A 141 -0.52 -2.16 -11.83
N PRO A 142 0.20 -3.02 -12.55
CA PRO A 142 0.54 -4.34 -12.04
C PRO A 142 1.28 -4.27 -10.69
N ALA A 143 0.98 -5.21 -9.80
CA ALA A 143 1.68 -5.36 -8.53
C ALA A 143 3.06 -6.01 -8.74
N GLU A 144 4.04 -5.58 -7.95
CA GLU A 144 5.32 -6.28 -7.85
C GLU A 144 5.18 -7.58 -7.02
N PRO A 145 6.13 -8.53 -7.16
CA PRO A 145 6.17 -9.73 -6.32
C PRO A 145 6.13 -9.38 -4.82
N GLY A 146 5.18 -10.00 -4.10
CA GLY A 146 5.00 -9.79 -2.66
C GLY A 146 4.46 -8.41 -2.25
N GLU A 147 4.09 -7.55 -3.20
CA GLU A 147 3.71 -6.17 -2.90
C GLU A 147 2.48 -6.07 -1.98
N PHE A 148 1.46 -6.92 -2.16
CA PHE A 148 0.30 -6.94 -1.27
C PHE A 148 0.69 -7.22 0.18
N SER A 149 1.55 -8.22 0.44
CA SER A 149 2.03 -8.55 1.79
C SER A 149 2.91 -7.43 2.34
N ARG A 150 3.74 -6.79 1.50
CA ARG A 150 4.55 -5.62 1.89
C ARG A 150 3.69 -4.42 2.29
N ARG A 151 2.58 -4.16 1.58
CA ARG A 151 1.59 -3.13 1.95
C ARG A 151 0.87 -3.49 3.25
N ALA A 152 0.45 -4.75 3.41
CA ALA A 152 -0.14 -5.26 4.64
C ALA A 152 0.80 -5.05 5.84
N PHE A 153 2.09 -5.35 5.70
CA PHE A 153 3.11 -5.09 6.72
C PHE A 153 3.21 -3.59 7.06
N ARG A 154 3.35 -2.73 6.05
CA ARG A 154 3.42 -1.26 6.24
C ARG A 154 2.21 -0.68 6.95
N ASN A 155 1.03 -1.25 6.72
CA ASN A 155 -0.23 -0.84 7.33
C ASN A 155 -0.53 -1.56 8.66
N GLY A 156 0.44 -2.27 9.24
CA GLY A 156 0.30 -2.96 10.52
C GLY A 156 -0.70 -4.12 10.52
N LYS A 157 -1.03 -4.65 9.34
CA LYS A 157 -1.92 -5.82 9.19
C LYS A 157 -1.20 -7.14 9.43
N LEU A 158 0.11 -7.16 9.18
CA LEU A 158 1.01 -8.29 9.38
C LEU A 158 2.29 -7.78 10.03
N ASP A 159 2.92 -8.57 10.90
CA ASP A 159 4.32 -8.38 11.29
C ASP A 159 5.25 -9.20 10.39
N LEU A 160 6.57 -9.08 10.59
CA LEU A 160 7.55 -9.81 9.76
C LEU A 160 7.41 -11.33 9.92
N THR A 161 7.19 -11.81 11.14
CA THR A 161 7.03 -13.25 11.41
C THR A 161 5.77 -13.81 10.75
N ALA A 162 4.69 -13.02 10.72
CA ALA A 162 3.45 -13.38 10.06
C ALA A 162 3.57 -13.34 8.53
N ALA A 163 4.35 -12.40 7.98
CA ALA A 163 4.64 -12.36 6.55
C ALA A 163 5.49 -13.56 6.08
N GLU A 164 6.47 -13.98 6.89
CA GLU A 164 7.24 -15.22 6.66
C GLU A 164 6.36 -16.46 6.78
N GLY A 165 5.54 -16.54 7.84
CA GLY A 165 4.58 -17.63 8.02
C GLY A 165 3.59 -17.74 6.85
N LEU A 166 3.15 -16.63 6.28
CA LEU A 166 2.30 -16.62 5.08
C LEU A 166 3.03 -17.22 3.85
N ARG A 167 4.30 -16.84 3.63
CA ARG A 167 5.10 -17.41 2.53
C ARG A 167 5.27 -18.92 2.72
N ASP A 168 5.64 -19.33 3.92
CA ASP A 168 5.88 -20.74 4.25
C ASP A 168 4.59 -21.56 4.15
N LEU A 169 3.43 -20.97 4.45
CA LEU A 169 2.13 -21.61 4.29
C LEU A 169 1.79 -21.84 2.81
N VAL A 170 2.08 -20.88 1.94
CA VAL A 170 1.88 -21.00 0.48
C VAL A 170 2.80 -22.07 -0.12
N GLN A 171 3.99 -22.27 0.45
CA GLN A 171 5.00 -23.23 -0.03
C GLN A 171 4.91 -24.61 0.64
N ALA A 172 4.01 -24.82 1.60
CA ALA A 172 3.96 -26.05 2.38
C ALA A 172 3.56 -27.27 1.52
N GLU A 173 4.39 -28.31 1.53
CA GLU A 173 4.14 -29.59 0.84
C GLU A 173 3.72 -30.70 1.82
N THR A 174 4.00 -30.51 3.11
CA THR A 174 3.67 -31.48 4.17
C THR A 174 2.75 -30.88 5.23
N GLU A 175 1.97 -31.74 5.87
CA GLU A 175 1.10 -31.37 6.98
C GLU A 175 1.87 -30.75 8.16
N ALA A 176 3.11 -31.19 8.39
CA ALA A 176 3.97 -30.61 9.41
C ALA A 176 4.36 -29.16 9.07
N GLN A 177 4.79 -28.89 7.83
CA GLN A 177 5.11 -27.54 7.34
C GLN A 177 3.88 -26.63 7.43
N ARG A 178 2.70 -27.08 6.97
CA ARG A 178 1.45 -26.33 7.04
C ARG A 178 1.10 -25.92 8.49
N ARG A 179 1.16 -26.86 9.44
CA ARG A 179 0.88 -26.58 10.86
C ARG A 179 1.89 -25.61 11.46
N GLN A 180 3.17 -25.71 11.10
CA GLN A 180 4.20 -24.79 11.57
C GLN A 180 3.96 -23.38 11.03
N ALA A 181 3.72 -23.24 9.72
CA ALA A 181 3.49 -21.95 9.08
C ALA A 181 2.27 -21.22 9.66
N LEU A 182 1.17 -21.93 9.95
CA LEU A 182 0.00 -21.35 10.62
C LEU A 182 0.32 -20.77 12.00
N ARG A 183 1.07 -21.50 12.84
CA ARG A 183 1.48 -21.02 14.16
C ARG A 183 2.32 -19.73 14.09
N GLN A 184 3.22 -19.66 13.10
CA GLN A 184 4.00 -18.45 12.85
C GLN A 184 3.11 -17.30 12.37
N MET A 185 2.18 -17.56 11.45
CA MET A 185 1.23 -16.57 10.94
C MET A 185 0.31 -15.99 12.03
N ASP A 186 -0.08 -16.81 13.02
CA ASP A 186 -0.87 -16.38 14.19
C ASP A 186 -0.07 -15.55 15.20
N GLY A 187 1.22 -15.33 14.93
CA GLY A 187 2.11 -14.47 15.70
C GLY A 187 2.72 -15.15 16.93
N GLU A 188 2.76 -16.49 16.98
CA GLU A 188 3.37 -17.21 18.11
C GLU A 188 4.84 -16.84 18.30
N LEU A 189 5.60 -16.77 17.20
CA LEU A 189 7.00 -16.31 17.20
C LEU A 189 7.12 -14.83 17.53
N GLY A 190 6.27 -13.96 16.95
CA GLY A 190 6.26 -12.53 17.26
C GLY A 190 6.07 -12.27 18.76
N ARG A 191 5.13 -12.98 19.40
CA ARG A 191 4.92 -12.89 20.86
C ARG A 191 6.13 -13.38 21.66
N LEU A 192 6.79 -14.46 21.22
CA LEU A 192 7.99 -14.97 21.87
C LEU A 192 9.14 -13.95 21.82
N TYR A 193 9.40 -13.38 20.64
CA TYR A 193 10.42 -12.35 20.47
C TYR A 193 10.12 -11.09 21.29
N GLN A 194 8.86 -10.65 21.31
CA GLN A 194 8.46 -9.50 22.12
C GLN A 194 8.75 -9.72 23.60
N ARG A 195 8.41 -10.91 24.14
CA ARG A 195 8.72 -11.26 25.53
C ARG A 195 10.22 -11.21 25.82
N TRP A 196 11.06 -11.75 24.94
CA TRP A 196 12.51 -11.69 25.11
C TRP A 196 13.05 -10.27 25.06
N SER A 197 12.56 -9.44 24.12
CA SER A 197 12.91 -8.03 24.01
C SER A 197 12.59 -7.25 25.29
N ASP A 198 11.39 -7.48 25.85
CA ASP A 198 10.94 -6.84 27.09
C ASP A 198 11.83 -7.24 28.27
N LEU A 199 12.18 -8.53 28.39
CA LEU A 199 13.07 -9.04 29.44
C LEU A 199 14.47 -8.42 29.36
N LEU A 200 15.06 -8.37 28.18
CA LEU A 200 16.39 -7.77 27.97
C LEU A 200 16.39 -6.26 28.28
N THR A 201 15.33 -5.56 27.87
CA THR A 201 15.15 -4.14 28.16
C THR A 201 15.05 -3.89 29.67
N GLN A 202 14.28 -4.71 30.39
CA GLN A 202 14.15 -4.64 31.84
C GLN A 202 15.48 -4.93 32.55
N ALA A 203 16.22 -5.97 32.11
CA ALA A 203 17.52 -6.31 32.69
C ALA A 203 18.52 -5.16 32.53
N ARG A 204 18.58 -4.55 31.34
CA ARG A 204 19.44 -3.39 31.07
C ARG A 204 19.04 -2.16 31.91
N ALA A 205 17.75 -1.90 32.09
CA ALA A 205 17.27 -0.81 32.92
C ALA A 205 17.62 -0.99 34.42
N ARG A 206 17.71 -2.24 34.90
CA ARG A 206 18.10 -2.57 36.28
C ARG A 206 19.62 -2.53 36.49
N GLY A 207 20.41 -2.92 35.48
CA GLY A 207 21.88 -2.90 35.54
C GLY A 207 22.53 -1.51 35.61
N GLY A 208 21.78 -0.44 35.33
CA GLY A 208 22.25 0.96 35.44
C GLY A 208 22.12 1.59 36.84
N ARG A 209 21.58 0.87 37.83
CA ARG A 209 21.53 1.32 39.23
C ARG A 209 22.49 0.49 40.08
N THR A 210 23.77 0.82 40.04
CA THR A 210 24.71 0.35 41.07
C THR A 210 24.33 1.03 42.39
N PRO A 211 24.01 0.29 43.47
CA PRO A 211 23.89 0.88 44.79
C PRO A 211 25.26 1.43 45.18
N GLY A 212 25.35 2.75 45.39
CA GLY A 212 26.57 3.38 45.91
C GLY A 212 27.01 2.71 47.23
N PRO A 213 28.32 2.66 47.52
CA PRO A 213 28.86 1.88 48.63
C PRO A 213 28.20 2.30 49.94
N ARG A 214 27.59 1.32 50.64
CA ARG A 214 27.05 1.52 51.98
C ARG A 214 28.20 1.92 52.91
N ARG A 215 28.21 3.17 53.37
CA ARG A 215 29.09 3.61 54.45
C ARG A 215 28.76 2.77 55.70
N GLN A 216 29.71 1.96 56.15
CA GLN A 216 29.61 1.33 57.47
C GLN A 216 29.74 2.40 58.55
N PRO A 217 28.92 2.39 59.60
CA PRO A 217 29.10 3.28 60.74
C PRO A 217 30.36 2.88 61.50
N ALA A 218 31.23 3.86 61.76
CA ALA A 218 32.39 3.70 62.61
C ALA A 218 31.95 3.20 64.00
N ARG A 219 32.50 2.06 64.42
CA ARG A 219 32.37 1.59 65.80
C ARG A 219 33.33 2.43 66.66
N GLY A 220 32.77 3.18 67.59
CA GLY A 220 33.49 3.76 68.72
C GLY A 220 33.71 2.75 69.83
#